data_AF-A0A426YDQ7-F1
#
_entry.id   AF-A0A426YDQ7-F1
#
_cell.length_a   1.000
_cell.length_b   1.000
_cell.length_c   1.000
_cell.angle_alpha   90.00
_cell.angle_beta   90.00
_cell.angle_gamma   90.00
#
_symmetry.space_group_name_H-M   'P 1'
#
loop_
_entity.id
_entity.type
_entity.pdbx_description
1 polymer ?
#
loop_
_entity_poly.entity_id
_entity_poly.type
_entity_poly.pdbx_seq_one_letter_code
_entity_poly.pdbx_strand_id
1 'polypeptide(L)'
;LFCGNITNPKKLDSEEHQLGNLRKMSEFLDLETQDGVRMTWNMLPGTKQEALGCVIPVAAIYTPLKPIPDMPVLPYSPLRCRICRSILNPFSIVDYVAKIWVCPFCFQRNHFPQHYLSISEDNLPAELFPQYTTIEYASSIETGSKMPSVFLFVVDTCMIEEEIVFLKSALSQAIELLPENSLVGLITFGTYVLEELQRDPWPVPADQRASRCTSTALSIAASLLGLCVPGTGARIMAFVGGPSTEGIGSVSVFHINHLKDLTFLCFYS
;
A
#
# COMPACT_ATOMS: atom_id res chain seq x y z
N LEU A 1 -0.17 -27.47 23.02
CA LEU A 1 -0.79 -27.70 24.34
C LEU A 1 0.26 -27.46 25.43
N PHE A 2 0.43 -26.21 25.86
CA PHE A 2 0.94 -25.86 27.19
C PHE A 2 0.39 -24.47 27.52
N CYS A 3 -0.58 -24.46 28.43
CA CYS A 3 -1.10 -23.25 29.04
C CYS A 3 -0.16 -22.91 30.21
N GLY A 4 0.77 -21.99 29.98
CA GLY A 4 1.64 -21.46 31.03
C GLY A 4 0.94 -20.30 31.72
N ASN A 5 0.28 -20.58 32.85
CA ASN A 5 -0.23 -19.56 33.76
C ASN A 5 0.90 -18.60 34.16
N ILE A 6 0.78 -17.32 33.81
CA ILE A 6 1.62 -16.26 34.36
C ILE A 6 1.10 -15.96 35.76
N THR A 7 1.49 -16.78 36.74
CA THR A 7 1.37 -16.43 38.15
C THR A 7 2.70 -16.69 38.88
N ASN A 8 3.26 -15.60 39.39
CA ASN A 8 4.33 -15.48 40.40
C ASN A 8 5.80 -15.52 39.90
N PRO A 9 6.56 -14.39 40.02
CA PRO A 9 7.96 -14.33 39.61
C PRO A 9 8.87 -14.70 40.79
N LYS A 10 9.27 -15.97 40.91
CA LYS A 10 10.42 -16.33 41.74
C LYS A 10 11.28 -17.42 41.09
N LYS A 11 12.50 -16.99 40.73
CA LYS A 11 13.73 -17.78 40.49
C LYS A 11 13.61 -18.96 39.53
N LEU A 12 13.86 -18.70 38.25
CA LEU A 12 14.51 -19.64 37.34
C LEU A 12 15.60 -18.91 36.56
N ASP A 13 16.67 -19.64 36.27
CA ASP A 13 18.00 -19.17 35.87
C ASP A 13 17.99 -18.16 34.72
N SER A 14 18.68 -17.04 34.93
CA SER A 14 18.60 -15.82 34.14
C SER A 14 19.15 -15.94 32.71
N GLU A 15 19.98 -16.94 32.42
CA GLU A 15 20.63 -17.10 31.11
C GLU A 15 19.81 -17.96 30.13
N GLU A 16 19.20 -19.07 30.58
CA GLU A 16 18.35 -19.91 29.72
C GLU A 16 17.02 -19.23 29.36
N HIS A 17 16.44 -18.46 30.27
CA HIS A 17 15.24 -17.68 29.99
C HIS A 17 15.51 -16.53 29.01
N GLN A 18 16.70 -15.91 29.07
CA GLN A 18 17.12 -14.90 28.10
C GLN A 18 17.43 -15.52 26.73
N LEU A 19 18.10 -16.67 26.69
CA LEU A 19 18.38 -17.41 25.45
C LEU A 19 17.09 -17.94 24.79
N GLY A 20 16.13 -18.42 25.57
CA GLY A 20 14.81 -18.82 25.11
C GLY A 20 13.98 -17.64 24.57
N ASN A 21 14.09 -16.47 25.20
CA ASN A 21 13.46 -15.25 24.69
C ASN A 21 14.14 -14.74 23.41
N LEU A 22 15.48 -14.82 23.30
CA LEU A 22 16.19 -14.50 22.06
C LEU A 22 15.79 -15.43 20.91
N ARG A 23 15.69 -16.74 21.16
CA ARG A 23 15.26 -17.73 20.16
C ARG A 23 13.83 -17.52 19.68
N LYS A 24 12.91 -17.20 20.59
CA LYS A 24 11.52 -16.84 20.21
C LYS A 24 11.48 -15.54 19.41
N MET A 25 12.34 -14.57 19.75
CA MET A 25 12.40 -13.31 19.03
C MET A 25 12.97 -13.48 17.62
N SER A 26 13.94 -14.38 17.40
CA SER A 26 14.37 -14.76 16.05
C SER A 26 13.25 -15.48 15.28
N GLU A 27 12.51 -16.39 15.92
CA GLU A 27 11.38 -17.10 15.27
C GLU A 27 10.29 -16.13 14.76
N PHE A 28 9.98 -15.06 15.49
CA PHE A 28 8.99 -14.08 15.03
C PHE A 28 9.50 -13.18 13.90
N LEU A 29 10.79 -12.87 13.90
CA LEU A 29 11.42 -12.14 12.80
C LEU A 29 11.48 -13.00 11.53
N ASP A 30 11.66 -14.31 11.67
CA ASP A 30 11.64 -15.26 10.57
C ASP A 30 10.25 -15.34 9.94
N LEU A 31 9.18 -15.35 10.75
CA LEU A 31 7.79 -15.28 10.26
C LEU A 31 7.50 -13.97 9.51
N GLU A 32 7.95 -12.83 10.04
CA GLU A 32 7.84 -11.55 9.34
C GLU A 32 8.66 -11.59 8.04
N THR A 33 9.81 -12.27 8.03
CA THR A 33 10.67 -12.46 6.85
C THR A 33 9.96 -13.26 5.78
N GLN A 34 9.29 -14.35 6.15
CA GLN A 34 8.59 -15.26 5.25
C GLN A 34 7.29 -14.66 4.68
N ASP A 35 6.42 -14.13 5.54
CA ASP A 35 5.05 -13.74 5.13
C ASP A 35 4.80 -12.23 5.10
N GLY A 36 5.74 -11.42 5.58
CA GLY A 36 5.53 -9.97 5.70
C GLY A 36 4.45 -9.60 6.71
N VAL A 37 4.16 -10.49 7.67
CA VAL A 37 3.17 -10.30 8.73
C VAL A 37 3.86 -10.21 10.08
N ARG A 38 3.52 -9.18 10.85
CA ARG A 38 3.92 -9.04 12.25
C ARG A 38 2.71 -8.88 13.14
N MET A 39 2.49 -9.84 14.04
CA MET A 39 1.37 -9.84 14.97
C MET A 39 1.74 -9.16 16.30
N THR A 40 0.78 -8.49 16.94
CA THR A 40 0.92 -8.06 18.34
C THR A 40 0.94 -9.25 19.31
N TRP A 41 0.23 -10.32 18.95
CA TRP A 41 0.18 -11.58 19.68
C TRP A 41 0.26 -12.76 18.69
N ASN A 42 1.33 -13.57 18.76
CA ASN A 42 1.46 -14.81 17.98
C ASN A 42 0.72 -16.00 18.61
N MET A 43 0.21 -15.82 19.82
CA MET A 43 -0.67 -16.75 20.52
C MET A 43 -1.95 -16.01 20.85
N LEU A 44 -3.06 -16.41 20.21
CA LEU A 44 -4.34 -15.72 20.36
C LEU A 44 -5.01 -16.09 21.69
N PRO A 45 -5.72 -15.16 22.35
CA PRO A 45 -6.56 -15.48 23.51
C PRO A 45 -7.63 -16.49 23.10
N GLY A 46 -7.82 -17.54 23.91
CA GLY A 46 -8.71 -18.65 23.60
C GLY A 46 -10.19 -18.30 23.82
N THR A 47 -10.46 -17.26 24.62
CA THR A 47 -11.81 -16.78 24.90
C THR A 47 -11.95 -15.27 24.73
N LYS A 48 -13.19 -14.82 24.53
CA LYS A 48 -13.50 -13.39 24.48
C LYS A 48 -13.17 -12.67 25.79
N GLN A 49 -13.30 -13.34 26.94
CA GLN A 49 -12.98 -12.77 28.25
C GLN A 49 -11.49 -12.52 28.42
N GLU A 50 -10.65 -13.48 28.02
CA GLU A 50 -9.19 -13.30 27.99
C GLU A 50 -8.78 -12.17 27.06
N ALA A 51 -9.41 -12.08 25.88
CA ALA A 51 -9.16 -11.00 24.92
C ALA A 51 -9.49 -9.60 25.50
N LEU A 52 -10.54 -9.48 26.31
CA LEU A 52 -10.89 -8.22 26.99
C LEU A 52 -9.88 -7.83 28.08
N GLY A 53 -9.14 -8.80 28.63
CA GLY A 53 -8.05 -8.55 29.57
C GLY A 53 -6.75 -8.11 28.89
N CYS A 54 -6.62 -8.26 27.58
CA CYS A 54 -5.44 -7.83 26.84
C CYS A 54 -5.46 -6.31 26.64
N VAL A 55 -4.48 -5.60 27.21
CA VAL A 55 -4.30 -4.15 27.02
C VAL A 55 -4.03 -3.81 25.55
N ILE A 56 -3.28 -4.66 24.86
CA ILE A 56 -2.96 -4.52 23.44
C ILE A 56 -3.93 -5.40 22.64
N PRO A 57 -4.62 -4.87 21.62
CA PRO A 57 -5.53 -5.69 20.80
C PRO A 57 -4.76 -6.72 19.97
N VAL A 58 -5.43 -7.79 19.57
CA VAL A 58 -4.96 -8.68 18.50
C VAL A 58 -4.98 -7.90 17.20
N ALA A 59 -3.80 -7.62 16.66
CA ALA A 59 -3.60 -6.85 15.45
C ALA A 59 -2.40 -7.39 14.67
N ALA A 60 -2.38 -7.09 13.38
CA ALA A 60 -1.32 -7.46 12.46
C ALA A 60 -0.86 -6.22 11.69
N ILE A 61 0.45 -6.09 11.50
CA ILE A 61 1.03 -5.21 10.49
C ILE A 61 1.38 -6.13 9.32
N TYR A 62 0.78 -5.88 8.16
CA TYR A 62 0.94 -6.70 6.97
C TYR A 62 1.50 -5.86 5.83
N THR A 63 2.48 -6.40 5.11
CA THR A 63 3.09 -5.80 3.92
C THR A 63 2.75 -6.67 2.70
N PRO A 64 1.61 -6.43 2.01
CA PRO A 64 1.13 -7.32 0.94
C PRO A 64 2.07 -7.46 -0.25
N LEU A 65 2.79 -6.39 -0.59
CA LEU A 65 3.72 -6.33 -1.71
C LEU A 65 5.18 -6.42 -1.23
N LYS A 66 5.41 -7.19 -0.17
CA LYS A 66 6.76 -7.41 0.33
C LYS A 66 7.57 -8.18 -0.72
N PRO A 67 8.76 -7.71 -1.11
CA PRO A 67 9.63 -8.49 -1.98
C PRO A 67 10.16 -9.69 -1.21
N ILE A 68 9.83 -10.90 -1.68
CA ILE A 68 10.32 -12.17 -1.12
C ILE A 68 11.24 -12.79 -2.18
N PRO A 69 12.56 -12.92 -1.90
CA PRO A 69 13.49 -13.56 -2.81
C PRO A 69 13.04 -14.97 -3.18
N ASP A 70 13.27 -15.38 -4.42
CA ASP A 70 13.01 -16.73 -4.92
C ASP A 70 11.54 -17.20 -4.90
N MET A 71 10.59 -16.30 -4.62
CA MET A 71 9.16 -16.62 -4.64
C MET A 71 8.61 -16.63 -6.08
N PRO A 72 8.15 -17.78 -6.63
CA PRO A 72 7.60 -17.83 -7.97
C PRO A 72 6.23 -17.16 -8.08
N VAL A 73 6.01 -16.43 -9.18
CA VAL A 73 4.67 -16.00 -9.61
C VAL A 73 4.00 -17.15 -10.37
N LEU A 74 2.86 -17.61 -9.88
CA LEU A 74 2.15 -18.74 -10.47
C LEU A 74 1.39 -18.30 -11.75
N PRO A 75 1.63 -18.93 -12.92
CA PRO A 75 1.11 -18.46 -14.21
C PRO A 75 -0.37 -18.83 -14.46
N TYR A 76 -1.13 -19.07 -13.40
CA TYR A 76 -2.50 -19.56 -13.48
C TYR A 76 -3.38 -18.93 -12.39
N SER A 77 -4.70 -19.06 -12.54
CA SER A 77 -5.64 -18.49 -11.58
C SER A 77 -5.72 -19.29 -10.27
N PRO A 78 -5.91 -18.61 -9.12
CA PRO A 78 -6.04 -19.28 -7.84
C PRO A 78 -7.26 -20.20 -7.76
N LEU A 79 -7.08 -21.40 -7.19
CA LEU A 79 -8.18 -22.30 -6.90
C LEU A 79 -8.99 -21.79 -5.70
N ARG A 80 -10.27 -21.46 -5.92
CA ARG A 80 -11.14 -20.86 -4.89
C ARG A 80 -12.15 -21.87 -4.34
N CYS A 81 -12.42 -21.77 -3.04
CA CYS A 81 -13.50 -22.49 -2.39
C CYS A 81 -14.86 -22.10 -3.00
N ARG A 82 -15.72 -23.07 -3.23
CA ARG A 82 -17.05 -22.86 -3.85
C ARG A 82 -18.03 -22.07 -2.98
N ILE A 83 -17.81 -22.00 -1.66
CA ILE A 83 -18.69 -21.32 -0.70
C ILE A 83 -18.10 -19.98 -0.26
N CYS A 84 -16.98 -19.99 0.47
CA CYS A 84 -16.41 -18.77 1.05
C CYS A 84 -15.43 -18.02 0.13
N ARG A 85 -15.12 -18.56 -1.06
CA ARG A 85 -14.17 -17.99 -2.04
C ARG A 85 -12.71 -17.88 -1.57
N SER A 86 -12.38 -18.35 -0.37
CA SER A 86 -11.00 -18.49 0.10
C SER A 86 -10.17 -19.34 -0.85
N ILE A 87 -8.88 -19.04 -0.95
CA ILE A 87 -7.94 -19.64 -1.89
C ILE A 87 -7.32 -20.90 -1.28
N LEU A 88 -7.08 -21.92 -2.10
CA LEU A 88 -6.29 -23.09 -1.74
C LEU A 88 -4.93 -22.64 -1.18
N ASN A 89 -4.54 -23.19 -0.04
CA ASN A 89 -3.31 -22.82 0.66
C ASN A 89 -2.78 -24.02 1.45
N PRO A 90 -1.54 -23.98 1.98
CA PRO A 90 -0.89 -25.12 2.63
C PRO A 90 -1.63 -25.65 3.87
N PHE A 91 -2.55 -24.88 4.46
CA PHE A 91 -3.35 -25.30 5.61
C PHE A 91 -4.63 -26.08 5.22
N SER A 92 -4.86 -26.29 3.92
CA SER A 92 -5.99 -27.07 3.41
C SER A 92 -5.75 -28.56 3.58
N ILE A 93 -6.75 -29.31 4.07
CA ILE A 93 -6.65 -30.77 4.18
C ILE A 93 -6.97 -31.38 2.82
N VAL A 94 -6.08 -32.24 2.30
CA VAL A 94 -6.19 -32.83 0.98
C VAL A 94 -6.41 -34.34 1.06
N ASP A 95 -7.41 -34.82 0.32
CA ASP A 95 -7.63 -36.23 0.02
C ASP A 95 -7.19 -36.49 -1.43
N TYR A 96 -6.02 -37.11 -1.57
CA TYR A 96 -5.42 -37.43 -2.88
C TYR A 96 -6.14 -38.57 -3.62
N VAL A 97 -6.92 -39.39 -2.92
CA VAL A 97 -7.65 -40.51 -3.53
C VAL A 97 -8.96 -40.00 -4.12
N ALA A 98 -9.75 -39.29 -3.31
CA ALA A 98 -11.02 -38.72 -3.74
C ALA A 98 -10.85 -37.43 -4.57
N LYS A 99 -9.63 -36.89 -4.65
CA LYS A 99 -9.31 -35.60 -5.30
C LYS A 99 -10.16 -34.47 -4.73
N ILE A 100 -10.18 -34.37 -3.40
CA ILE A 100 -10.93 -33.36 -2.65
C ILE A 100 -9.99 -32.57 -1.76
N TRP A 101 -10.26 -31.28 -1.58
CA TRP A 101 -9.65 -30.47 -0.54
C TRP A 101 -10.70 -29.84 0.37
N VAL A 102 -10.36 -29.71 1.65
CA VAL A 102 -11.19 -29.11 2.68
C VAL A 102 -10.67 -27.71 2.97
N CYS A 103 -11.53 -26.71 2.80
CA CYS A 103 -11.18 -25.32 3.08
C CYS A 103 -10.96 -25.11 4.59
N PRO A 104 -9.83 -24.50 5.02
CA PRO A 104 -9.54 -24.32 6.45
C PRO A 104 -10.44 -23.28 7.13
N PHE A 105 -11.15 -22.45 6.36
CA PHE A 105 -12.00 -21.38 6.91
C PHE A 105 -13.45 -21.81 7.12
N CYS A 106 -14.06 -22.47 6.13
CA CYS A 106 -15.47 -22.87 6.19
C CYS A 106 -15.70 -24.38 6.22
N PHE A 107 -14.62 -25.18 6.26
CA PHE A 107 -14.64 -26.65 6.26
C PHE A 107 -15.38 -27.28 5.07
N GLN A 108 -15.61 -26.51 4.01
CA GLN A 108 -16.24 -27.01 2.79
C GLN A 108 -15.30 -27.96 2.06
N ARG A 109 -15.83 -29.12 1.67
CA ARG A 109 -15.21 -30.05 0.72
C ARG A 109 -15.37 -29.53 -0.71
N ASN A 110 -14.28 -29.39 -1.43
CA ASN A 110 -14.24 -28.93 -2.83
C ASN A 110 -13.51 -29.99 -3.67
N HIS A 111 -14.01 -30.28 -4.87
CA HIS A 111 -13.30 -31.15 -5.82
C HIS A 111 -12.19 -30.37 -6.51
N PHE A 112 -11.06 -31.04 -6.76
CA PHE A 112 -10.04 -30.50 -7.63
C PHE A 112 -10.52 -30.45 -9.09
N PRO A 113 -10.14 -29.41 -9.85
CA PRO A 113 -10.42 -29.33 -11.28
C PRO A 113 -9.54 -30.30 -12.09
N GLN A 114 -9.85 -30.48 -13.38
CA GLN A 114 -9.19 -31.48 -14.23
C GLN A 114 -7.65 -31.30 -14.35
N HIS A 115 -7.14 -30.08 -14.28
CA HIS A 115 -5.70 -29.83 -14.35
C HIS A 115 -4.94 -30.26 -13.09
N TYR A 116 -5.64 -30.63 -12.02
CA TYR A 116 -5.08 -31.16 -10.77
C TYR A 116 -5.23 -32.69 -10.65
N LEU A 117 -5.63 -33.40 -11.73
CA LEU A 117 -5.89 -34.84 -11.66
C LEU A 117 -4.67 -35.68 -11.22
N SER A 118 -3.46 -35.22 -11.54
CA SER A 118 -2.20 -35.88 -11.17
C SER A 118 -1.72 -35.56 -9.74
N ILE A 119 -2.49 -34.81 -8.93
CA ILE A 119 -2.08 -34.43 -7.58
C ILE A 119 -1.85 -35.67 -6.70
N SER A 120 -0.71 -35.71 -6.01
CA SER A 120 -0.34 -36.74 -5.04
C SER A 120 0.57 -36.14 -3.97
N GLU A 121 0.96 -36.92 -2.96
CA GLU A 121 1.93 -36.49 -1.95
C GLU A 121 3.28 -36.10 -2.57
N ASP A 122 3.70 -36.79 -3.65
CA ASP A 122 4.95 -36.51 -4.37
C ASP A 122 4.79 -35.44 -5.47
N ASN A 123 3.55 -35.11 -5.86
CA ASN A 123 3.26 -34.18 -6.94
C ASN A 123 2.27 -33.11 -6.46
N LEU A 124 2.79 -32.19 -5.66
CA LEU A 124 2.02 -31.09 -5.09
C LEU A 124 1.99 -29.87 -6.03
N PRO A 125 0.83 -29.22 -6.17
CA PRO A 125 0.75 -27.88 -6.72
C PRO A 125 1.53 -26.90 -5.82
N ALA A 126 1.98 -25.79 -6.39
CA ALA A 126 2.80 -24.84 -5.66
C ALA A 126 2.10 -24.34 -4.37
N GLU A 127 0.80 -24.08 -4.46
CA GLU A 127 -0.04 -23.61 -3.35
C GLU A 127 -0.07 -24.49 -2.10
N LEU A 128 0.36 -25.75 -2.20
CA LEU A 128 0.34 -26.70 -1.08
C LEU A 128 1.71 -26.94 -0.47
N PHE A 129 2.78 -26.35 -1.02
CA PHE A 129 4.09 -26.43 -0.38
C PHE A 129 4.05 -25.67 0.96
N PRO A 130 4.50 -26.27 2.07
CA PRO A 130 4.48 -25.61 3.39
C PRO A 130 5.25 -24.28 3.45
N GLN A 131 6.27 -24.10 2.60
CA GLN A 131 7.03 -22.86 2.49
C GLN A 131 6.32 -21.76 1.68
N TYR A 132 5.26 -22.10 0.94
CA TYR A 132 4.52 -21.18 0.06
C TYR A 132 3.21 -20.74 0.73
N THR A 133 3.34 -20.18 1.94
CA THR A 133 2.26 -19.55 2.70
C THR A 133 1.84 -18.20 2.12
N THR A 134 2.80 -17.50 1.50
CA THR A 134 2.59 -16.25 0.77
C THR A 134 3.00 -16.46 -0.69
N ILE A 135 2.05 -16.34 -1.62
CA ILE A 135 2.26 -16.57 -3.04
C ILE A 135 1.58 -15.53 -3.92
N GLU A 136 2.16 -15.28 -5.09
CA GLU A 136 1.58 -14.39 -6.10
C GLU A 136 1.06 -15.19 -7.28
N TYR A 137 -0.12 -14.81 -7.78
CA TYR A 137 -0.69 -15.37 -9.01
C TYR A 137 -0.61 -14.31 -10.10
N ALA A 138 -0.14 -14.71 -11.27
CA ALA A 138 -0.24 -13.90 -12.46
C ALA A 138 -1.71 -13.59 -12.75
N SER A 139 -1.99 -12.33 -13.08
CA SER A 139 -3.31 -11.95 -13.54
C SER A 139 -3.64 -12.72 -14.82
N SER A 140 -4.77 -13.43 -14.84
CA SER A 140 -5.27 -14.14 -16.03
C SER A 140 -5.74 -13.20 -17.16
N ILE A 141 -5.55 -11.89 -16.99
CA ILE A 141 -5.90 -10.86 -17.96
C ILE A 141 -4.72 -10.69 -18.94
N GLU A 142 -4.42 -11.74 -19.71
CA GLU A 142 -3.61 -11.58 -20.92
C GLU A 142 -4.45 -11.03 -22.09
N THR A 143 -5.77 -10.92 -21.92
CA THR A 143 -6.74 -10.49 -22.94
C THR A 143 -7.41 -9.12 -22.68
N GLY A 144 -7.03 -8.42 -21.62
CA GLY A 144 -7.43 -7.02 -21.41
C GLY A 144 -6.34 -6.11 -21.96
N SER A 145 -6.72 -5.09 -22.72
CA SER A 145 -5.83 -3.97 -23.06
C SER A 145 -5.12 -3.53 -21.78
N LYS A 146 -3.78 -3.64 -21.71
CA LYS A 146 -3.01 -3.06 -20.60
C LYS A 146 -3.42 -1.60 -20.51
N MET A 147 -4.24 -1.23 -19.52
CA MET A 147 -4.65 0.16 -19.38
C MET A 147 -3.39 0.96 -19.07
N PRO A 148 -3.10 2.02 -19.84
CA PRO A 148 -1.87 2.77 -19.67
C PRO A 148 -1.83 3.42 -18.29
N SER A 149 -0.67 3.41 -17.64
CA SER A 149 -0.47 4.17 -16.41
C SER A 149 -0.64 5.66 -16.68
N VAL A 150 -1.42 6.34 -15.84
CA VAL A 150 -1.73 7.76 -16.02
C VAL A 150 -0.99 8.59 -14.97
N PHE A 151 -0.22 9.57 -15.42
CA PHE A 151 0.52 10.52 -14.58
C PHE A 151 0.04 11.93 -14.88
N LEU A 152 -0.51 12.61 -13.88
CA LEU A 152 -0.99 13.98 -14.01
C LEU A 152 -0.13 14.89 -13.13
N PHE A 153 0.73 15.69 -13.76
CA PHE A 153 1.58 16.67 -13.10
C PHE A 153 0.75 17.94 -12.86
N VAL A 154 0.64 18.37 -11.60
CA VAL A 154 -0.07 19.59 -11.21
C VAL A 154 0.95 20.57 -10.64
N VAL A 155 1.27 21.61 -11.38
CA VAL A 155 2.44 22.46 -11.14
C VAL A 155 2.03 23.88 -10.79
N ASP A 156 2.52 24.35 -9.65
CA ASP A 156 2.39 25.72 -9.18
C ASP A 156 3.35 26.66 -9.93
N THR A 157 2.82 27.72 -10.54
CA THR A 157 3.59 28.72 -11.28
C THR A 157 3.85 30.00 -10.49
N CYS A 158 3.31 30.11 -9.27
CA CYS A 158 3.54 31.21 -8.34
C CYS A 158 4.88 31.03 -7.58
N MET A 159 5.94 30.63 -8.28
CA MET A 159 7.27 30.36 -7.72
C MET A 159 8.29 31.35 -8.28
N ILE A 160 9.45 31.47 -7.62
CA ILE A 160 10.55 32.27 -8.18
C ILE A 160 11.13 31.56 -9.41
N GLU A 161 11.70 32.34 -10.33
CA GLU A 161 12.14 31.83 -11.63
C GLU A 161 13.21 30.74 -11.51
N GLU A 162 14.12 30.87 -10.55
CA GLU A 162 15.15 29.87 -10.24
C GLU A 162 14.53 28.51 -9.87
N GLU A 163 13.50 28.48 -9.03
CA GLU A 163 12.81 27.25 -8.63
C GLU A 163 12.07 26.61 -9.81
N ILE A 164 11.47 27.41 -10.69
CA ILE A 164 10.81 26.92 -11.91
C ILE A 164 11.83 26.23 -12.83
N VAL A 165 13.06 26.75 -12.94
CA VAL A 165 14.13 26.14 -13.74
C VAL A 165 14.53 24.76 -13.17
N PHE A 166 14.67 24.65 -11.85
CA PHE A 166 14.93 23.37 -11.20
C PHE A 166 13.76 22.40 -11.37
N LEU A 167 12.52 22.88 -11.21
CA LEU A 167 11.31 22.07 -11.38
C LEU A 167 11.19 21.52 -12.80
N LYS A 168 11.45 22.35 -13.83
CA LYS A 168 11.50 21.90 -15.22
C LYS A 168 12.48 20.75 -15.41
N SER A 169 13.70 20.90 -14.86
CA SER A 169 14.74 19.87 -14.95
C SER A 169 14.34 18.56 -14.24
N ALA A 170 13.67 18.67 -13.08
CA ALA A 170 13.18 17.51 -12.34
C ALA A 170 12.00 16.81 -13.05
N LEU A 171 11.08 17.58 -13.63
CA LEU A 171 9.95 17.04 -14.40
C LEU A 171 10.45 16.32 -15.67
N SER A 172 11.45 16.87 -16.37
CA SER A 172 12.08 16.20 -17.50
C SER A 172 12.65 14.83 -17.11
N GLN A 173 13.41 14.75 -16.01
CA GLN A 173 13.94 13.47 -15.51
C GLN A 173 12.83 12.51 -15.09
N ALA A 174 11.77 13.01 -14.44
CA ALA A 174 10.65 12.17 -14.02
C ALA A 174 9.92 11.56 -15.22
N ILE A 175 9.74 12.32 -16.31
CA ILE A 175 9.10 11.86 -17.55
C ILE A 175 9.94 10.77 -18.23
N GLU A 176 11.27 10.89 -18.22
CA GLU A 176 12.19 9.88 -18.77
C GLU A 176 12.12 8.53 -18.04
N LEU A 177 11.72 8.53 -16.76
CA LEU A 177 11.59 7.33 -15.94
C LEU A 177 10.20 6.67 -16.06
N LEU A 178 9.26 7.26 -16.81
CA LEU A 178 7.92 6.71 -16.94
C LEU A 178 7.89 5.47 -17.85
N PRO A 179 7.02 4.47 -17.56
CA PRO A 179 6.82 3.33 -18.45
C PRO A 179 6.39 3.74 -19.85
N GLU A 180 6.88 3.01 -20.86
CA GLU A 180 6.43 3.15 -22.25
C GLU A 180 4.90 2.97 -22.33
N ASN A 181 4.23 3.82 -23.11
CA ASN A 181 2.76 3.92 -23.22
C ASN A 181 2.03 4.53 -22.01
N SER A 182 2.72 5.25 -21.12
CA SER A 182 2.03 6.03 -20.08
C SER A 182 1.31 7.24 -20.66
N LEU A 183 0.13 7.57 -20.14
CA LEU A 183 -0.55 8.82 -20.41
C LEU A 183 -0.01 9.89 -19.45
N VAL A 184 0.48 10.99 -20.00
CA VAL A 184 0.99 12.12 -19.23
C VAL A 184 0.10 13.33 -19.45
N GLY A 185 -0.36 13.93 -18.36
CA GLY A 185 -1.06 15.20 -18.36
C GLY A 185 -0.30 16.24 -17.54
N LEU A 186 -0.48 17.51 -17.89
CA LEU A 186 0.07 18.65 -17.17
C LEU A 186 -1.05 19.65 -16.90
N ILE A 187 -1.18 20.08 -15.65
CA ILE A 187 -2.02 21.19 -15.23
C ILE A 187 -1.09 22.18 -14.55
N THR A 188 -1.07 23.41 -15.04
CA THR A 188 -0.32 24.49 -14.39
C THR A 188 -1.30 25.43 -13.71
N PHE A 189 -0.94 25.97 -12.55
CA PHE A 189 -1.83 26.85 -11.81
C PHE A 189 -1.06 27.93 -11.06
N GLY A 190 -1.62 29.13 -11.02
CA GLY A 190 -1.15 30.24 -10.20
C GLY A 190 -2.36 30.97 -9.64
N THR A 191 -2.56 32.22 -10.09
CA THR A 191 -3.83 32.94 -9.89
C THR A 191 -4.98 32.24 -10.64
N TYR A 192 -4.70 31.67 -11.82
CA TYR A 192 -5.64 30.88 -12.63
C TYR A 192 -5.03 29.53 -13.03
N VAL A 193 -5.86 28.59 -13.49
CA VAL A 193 -5.39 27.34 -14.11
C VAL A 193 -5.00 27.65 -15.57
N LEU A 194 -3.76 27.34 -15.93
CA LEU A 194 -3.13 27.68 -17.20
C LEU A 194 -2.79 26.40 -18.00
N GLU A 195 -2.80 26.52 -19.33
CA GLU A 195 -2.41 25.45 -20.26
C GLU A 195 -0.89 25.38 -20.50
N GLU A 196 -0.13 26.45 -20.21
CA GLU A 196 1.32 26.51 -20.44
C GLU A 196 2.14 26.74 -19.16
N LEU A 197 3.31 26.08 -19.10
CA LEU A 197 4.27 26.22 -18.00
C LEU A 197 5.09 27.51 -18.09
N GLN A 198 4.44 28.63 -17.78
CA GLN A 198 5.05 29.95 -17.64
C GLN A 198 4.87 30.44 -16.20
N ARG A 199 5.77 31.31 -15.72
CA ARG A 199 5.62 31.98 -14.42
C ARG A 199 4.29 32.75 -14.41
N ASP A 200 3.58 32.75 -13.28
CA ASP A 200 2.35 33.53 -13.15
C ASP A 200 2.64 35.01 -13.49
N PRO A 201 1.97 35.60 -14.49
CA PRO A 201 2.28 36.94 -14.97
C PRO A 201 1.78 38.03 -14.03
N TRP A 202 1.02 37.67 -13.00
CA TRP A 202 0.39 38.63 -12.11
C TRP A 202 1.36 39.16 -11.04
N PRO A 203 1.53 40.49 -10.92
CA PRO A 203 2.42 41.06 -9.92
C PRO A 203 1.87 40.84 -8.52
N VAL A 204 2.71 40.34 -7.61
CA VAL A 204 2.39 40.17 -6.20
C VAL A 204 2.80 41.45 -5.44
N PRO A 205 1.87 42.15 -4.75
CA PRO A 205 2.20 43.29 -3.91
C PRO A 205 3.20 42.93 -2.80
N ALA A 206 4.07 43.87 -2.41
CA ALA A 206 5.16 43.61 -1.45
C ALA A 206 4.67 43.17 -0.04
N ASP A 207 3.42 43.44 0.30
CA ASP A 207 2.77 43.12 1.57
C ASP A 207 1.84 41.90 1.49
N GLN A 208 1.81 41.21 0.34
CA GLN A 208 0.89 40.12 0.05
C GLN A 208 1.62 38.85 -0.40
N ARG A 209 0.95 37.71 -0.19
CA ARG A 209 1.36 36.44 -0.77
C ARG A 209 0.78 36.30 -2.17
N ALA A 210 1.43 35.53 -3.02
CA ALA A 210 0.89 35.18 -4.33
C ALA A 210 -0.50 34.53 -4.20
N SER A 211 -1.41 34.86 -5.10
CA SER A 211 -2.69 34.18 -5.20
C SER A 211 -2.46 32.75 -5.70
N ARG A 212 -2.92 31.75 -4.94
CA ARG A 212 -2.75 30.32 -5.22
C ARG A 212 -4.06 29.60 -5.01
N CYS A 213 -4.56 28.99 -6.07
CA CYS A 213 -5.82 28.23 -6.09
C CYS A 213 -5.58 26.69 -6.05
N THR A 214 -4.64 26.22 -5.23
CA THR A 214 -4.19 24.80 -5.17
C THR A 214 -5.35 23.82 -5.02
N SER A 215 -6.33 24.12 -4.17
CA SER A 215 -7.50 23.25 -3.97
C SER A 215 -8.33 23.08 -5.23
N THR A 216 -8.48 24.15 -6.02
CA THR A 216 -9.24 24.14 -7.28
C THR A 216 -8.50 23.33 -8.33
N ALA A 217 -7.18 23.51 -8.45
CA ALA A 217 -6.34 22.76 -9.38
C ALA A 217 -6.39 21.25 -9.10
N LEU A 218 -6.27 20.84 -7.83
CA LEU A 218 -6.39 19.43 -7.42
C LEU A 218 -7.79 18.86 -7.65
N SER A 219 -8.85 19.65 -7.40
CA SER A 219 -10.22 19.23 -7.68
C SER A 219 -10.44 18.99 -9.17
N ILE A 220 -9.97 19.90 -10.03
CA ILE A 220 -10.06 19.76 -11.48
C ILE A 220 -9.27 18.53 -11.95
N ALA A 221 -8.06 18.33 -11.43
CA ALA A 221 -7.23 17.17 -11.75
C ALA A 221 -7.94 15.85 -11.41
N ALA A 222 -8.52 15.75 -10.20
CA ALA A 222 -9.26 14.57 -9.78
C ALA A 222 -10.54 14.35 -10.61
N SER A 223 -11.30 15.40 -10.90
CA SER A 223 -12.50 15.32 -11.75
C SER A 223 -12.17 14.92 -13.19
N LEU A 224 -11.10 15.48 -13.77
CA LEU A 224 -10.64 15.15 -15.12
C LEU A 224 -10.29 13.67 -15.22
N LEU A 225 -9.50 13.15 -14.27
CA LEU A 225 -9.15 11.72 -14.25
C LEU A 225 -10.38 10.84 -14.02
N GLY A 226 -11.30 11.24 -13.14
CA GLY A 226 -12.53 10.51 -12.88
C GLY A 226 -13.45 10.40 -14.11
N LEU A 227 -13.47 11.42 -14.97
CA LEU A 227 -14.27 11.44 -16.20
C LEU A 227 -13.59 10.75 -17.38
N CYS A 228 -12.27 10.91 -17.53
CA CYS A 228 -11.54 10.45 -18.71
C CYS A 228 -11.01 9.01 -18.57
N VAL A 229 -10.66 8.56 -17.36
CA VAL A 229 -10.02 7.25 -17.12
C VAL A 229 -10.61 6.50 -15.90
N PRO A 230 -11.93 6.25 -15.87
CA PRO A 230 -12.57 5.58 -14.75
C PRO A 230 -12.01 4.16 -14.55
N GLY A 231 -11.73 3.79 -13.29
CA GLY A 231 -11.27 2.44 -12.93
C GLY A 231 -9.81 2.14 -13.26
N THR A 232 -9.04 3.11 -13.75
CA THR A 232 -7.59 2.97 -13.99
C THR A 232 -6.80 3.54 -12.82
N GLY A 233 -5.66 2.93 -12.49
CA GLY A 233 -4.70 3.52 -11.57
C GLY A 233 -4.07 4.78 -12.17
N ALA A 234 -4.39 5.95 -11.61
CA ALA A 234 -3.81 7.23 -11.99
C ALA A 234 -3.08 7.87 -10.80
N ARG A 235 -2.01 8.61 -11.07
CA ARG A 235 -1.22 9.32 -10.07
C ARG A 235 -1.23 10.81 -10.33
N ILE A 236 -1.80 11.57 -9.41
CA ILE A 236 -1.69 13.04 -9.38
C ILE A 236 -0.41 13.38 -8.61
N MET A 237 0.52 14.08 -9.27
CA MET A 237 1.77 14.56 -8.67
C MET A 237 1.71 16.09 -8.58
N ALA A 238 1.51 16.61 -7.37
CA ALA A 238 1.38 18.04 -7.15
C ALA A 238 2.69 18.67 -6.66
N PHE A 239 3.14 19.72 -7.35
CA PHE A 239 4.33 20.51 -7.02
C PHE A 239 3.85 21.88 -6.59
N VAL A 240 3.95 22.17 -5.30
CA VAL A 240 3.36 23.36 -4.68
C VAL A 240 4.45 24.18 -4.01
N GLY A 241 4.55 25.46 -4.35
CA GLY A 241 5.58 26.37 -3.85
C GLY A 241 5.17 27.19 -2.62
N GLY A 242 3.93 27.03 -2.15
CA GLY A 242 3.42 27.73 -0.98
C GLY A 242 1.99 27.37 -0.61
N PRO A 243 1.46 27.86 0.52
CA PRO A 243 0.10 27.55 0.96
C PRO A 243 -0.95 28.11 -0.01
N SER A 244 -2.10 27.44 -0.11
CA SER A 244 -3.26 27.95 -0.86
C SER A 244 -3.76 29.24 -0.20
N THR A 245 -3.90 30.30 -0.98
CA THR A 245 -4.38 31.62 -0.52
C THR A 245 -5.78 31.93 -1.05
N GLU A 246 -6.22 31.25 -2.12
CA GLU A 246 -7.57 31.34 -2.67
C GLU A 246 -8.30 30.00 -2.66
N GLY A 247 -9.63 30.06 -2.71
CA GLY A 247 -10.53 28.91 -2.83
C GLY A 247 -10.96 28.30 -1.49
N ILE A 248 -11.74 27.21 -1.62
CA ILE A 248 -12.40 26.49 -0.50
C ILE A 248 -11.37 25.80 0.44
N GLY A 249 -10.08 25.77 0.07
CA GLY A 249 -8.99 25.24 0.88
C GLY A 249 -7.92 26.27 1.28
N SER A 250 -8.24 27.56 1.35
CA SER A 250 -7.27 28.59 1.75
C SER A 250 -6.73 28.36 3.17
N VAL A 251 -5.41 28.29 3.31
CA VAL A 251 -4.71 27.98 4.58
C VAL A 251 -4.13 29.25 5.23
N SER A 252 -3.98 30.35 4.48
CA SER A 252 -3.53 31.63 5.02
C SER A 252 -4.20 32.83 4.37
N VAL A 253 -4.52 33.84 5.18
CA VAL A 253 -5.08 35.13 4.75
C VAL A 253 -4.01 35.92 3.99
N PHE A 254 -4.44 36.63 2.94
CA PHE A 254 -3.65 37.42 2.00
C PHE A 254 -2.64 38.43 2.57
N HIS A 255 -2.79 38.86 3.84
CA HIS A 255 -1.98 39.93 4.43
C HIS A 255 -0.83 39.41 5.30
N ILE A 256 0.38 39.89 5.05
CA ILE A 256 1.61 39.55 5.81
C ILE A 256 1.62 40.14 7.25
N ASN A 257 0.74 41.09 7.57
CA ASN A 257 0.86 41.91 8.79
C ASN A 257 0.55 41.22 10.13
N HIS A 258 0.12 39.95 10.16
CA HIS A 258 -0.25 39.27 11.42
C HIS A 258 0.44 37.93 11.70
N LEU A 259 1.40 37.49 10.88
CA LEU A 259 2.02 36.17 11.03
C LEU A 259 3.33 36.21 11.84
N LYS A 260 3.26 36.69 13.09
CA LYS A 260 4.31 36.39 14.08
C LYS A 260 4.11 35.06 14.81
N ASP A 261 2.92 34.43 14.73
CA ASP A 261 2.56 33.32 15.64
C ASP A 261 2.10 32.00 14.98
N LEU A 262 2.26 31.79 13.67
CA LEU A 262 2.01 30.47 13.07
C LEU A 262 3.30 29.81 12.61
N THR A 263 3.91 29.14 13.59
CA THR A 263 4.95 28.14 13.42
C THR A 263 4.58 27.16 12.31
N PHE A 264 5.51 27.06 11.36
CA PHE A 264 5.57 26.06 10.29
C PHE A 264 5.17 24.66 10.79
N LEU A 265 4.13 24.10 10.17
CA LEU A 265 3.96 22.65 10.04
C LEU A 265 4.16 22.30 8.57
N CYS A 266 5.43 22.35 8.14
CA CYS A 266 5.87 21.59 6.98
C CYS A 266 5.83 20.11 7.38
N PHE A 267 4.74 19.41 7.04
CA PHE A 267 4.80 17.96 6.92
C PHE A 267 5.51 17.63 5.61
N TYR A 268 6.83 17.43 5.73
CA TYR A 268 7.55 16.52 4.84
C TYR A 268 7.21 15.09 5.32
N SER A 269 6.62 14.29 4.45
CA SER A 269 6.69 12.83 4.48
C SER A 269 6.86 12.36 3.04
#